data_AF-A0A522C226-F1
#
_entry.id   AF-A0A522C226-F1
#
_cell.length_a   1.000
_cell.length_b   1.000
_cell.length_c   1.000
_cell.angle_alpha   90.00
_cell.angle_beta   90.00
_cell.angle_gamma   90.00
#
_symmetry.space_group_name_H-M   'P 1'
#
loop_
_entity.id
_entity.type
_entity.pdbx_description
1 polymer ?
#
loop_
_entity_poly.entity_id
_entity_poly.type
_entity_poly.pdbx_seq_one_letter_code
_entity_poly.pdbx_strand_id
1 'polypeptide(L)' 'MSAQLRSRAFEEGRVKALRRMKQPMTLVLETSPGARAPVQRGAGPYIPSRGAQRRADRMALQALLRQEDINE' A
#
# COMPACT_ATOMS: atom_id res chain seq x y z
N MET A 1 12.05 -17.73 -29.65
CA MET A 1 11.56 -18.14 -28.32
C MET A 1 12.72 -18.72 -27.54
N SER A 2 13.19 -18.06 -26.49
CA SER A 2 14.24 -18.61 -25.62
C SER A 2 13.61 -19.63 -24.67
N ALA A 3 14.15 -20.85 -24.62
CA ALA A 3 13.71 -21.85 -23.67
C ALA A 3 14.21 -21.45 -22.27
N GLN A 4 13.28 -21.21 -21.34
CA GLN A 4 13.63 -20.99 -19.94
C GLN A 4 14.07 -22.33 -19.35
N LEU A 5 15.39 -22.54 -19.27
CA LEU A 5 15.97 -23.71 -18.62
C LEU A 5 15.55 -23.71 -17.14
N ARG A 6 14.84 -24.76 -16.73
CA ARG A 6 14.46 -24.96 -15.34
C ARG A 6 15.69 -25.40 -14.56
N SER A 7 15.84 -24.88 -13.35
CA SER A 7 16.96 -25.26 -12.50
C SER A 7 16.79 -26.71 -12.03
N ARG A 8 17.90 -27.43 -11.89
CA ARG A 8 17.92 -28.83 -11.41
C ARG A 8 17.20 -29.02 -10.07
N ALA A 9 17.30 -28.05 -9.16
CA ALA A 9 16.58 -28.06 -7.88
C ALA A 9 15.05 -27.96 -8.03
N PHE A 10 14.55 -27.40 -9.14
CA PHE A 10 13.12 -27.33 -9.46
C PHE A 10 12.64 -28.68 -9.97
N GLU A 11 13.42 -29.32 -10.84
CA GLU A 11 13.14 -30.68 -11.35
C GLU A 11 13.14 -31.72 -10.22
N GLU A 12 14.05 -31.59 -9.25
CA GLU A 12 14.12 -32.44 -8.05
C GLU A 12 13.05 -32.11 -6.98
N GLY A 13 12.12 -31.17 -7.24
CA GLY A 13 11.03 -30.82 -6.32
C GLY A 13 11.47 -30.08 -5.04
N ARG A 14 12.75 -29.66 -4.96
CA ARG A 14 13.35 -28.99 -3.80
C ARG A 14 13.06 -27.49 -3.80
N VAL A 15 11.77 -27.13 -3.88
CA VAL A 15 11.29 -25.74 -3.96
C VAL A 15 11.75 -24.89 -2.75
N LYS A 16 11.89 -25.48 -1.57
CA LYS A 16 12.43 -24.79 -0.38
C LYS A 16 13.89 -24.36 -0.55
N ALA A 17 14.72 -25.13 -1.27
CA ALA A 17 16.10 -24.75 -1.54
C ALA A 17 16.16 -23.57 -2.52
N LEU A 18 15.34 -23.60 -3.57
CA LEU A 18 15.16 -22.46 -4.49
C LEU A 18 14.69 -21.19 -3.78
N ARG A 19 13.74 -21.33 -2.85
CA ARG A 19 13.25 -20.19 -2.03
C ARG A 19 14.33 -19.58 -1.15
N ARG A 20 15.27 -20.39 -0.63
CA ARG A 20 16.43 -19.89 0.14
C ARG A 20 17.47 -19.22 -0.77
N MET A 21 17.60 -19.68 -2.01
CA MET A 21 18.50 -19.08 -3.01
C MET A 21 17.93 -17.83 -3.68
N LYS A 22 16.61 -17.61 -3.63
CA LYS A 22 15.98 -16.39 -4.10
C LYS A 22 16.42 -15.26 -3.16
N GLN A 23 17.59 -14.69 -3.48
CA GLN A 23 18.11 -13.51 -2.83
C GLN A 23 16.97 -12.50 -2.73
N PRO A 24 16.63 -11.98 -1.54
CA PRO A 24 15.85 -10.76 -1.48
C PRO A 24 16.71 -9.73 -2.21
N MET A 25 16.26 -9.25 -3.37
CA MET A 25 16.89 -8.10 -4.02
C MET A 25 16.62 -6.87 -3.14
N THR A 26 17.29 -6.75 -2.00
CA THR A 26 17.64 -5.45 -1.47
C THR A 26 18.85 -5.02 -2.29
N LEU A 27 18.55 -4.42 -3.45
CA LEU A 27 19.51 -3.62 -4.18
C LEU A 27 20.00 -2.55 -3.19
N VAL A 28 21.18 -2.76 -2.59
CA VAL A 28 21.84 -1.71 -1.81
C VAL A 28 22.36 -0.72 -2.85
N LEU A 29 21.52 0.25 -3.18
CA LEU A 29 21.94 1.43 -3.89
C LEU A 29 22.93 2.16 -2.97
N GLU A 30 24.17 2.34 -3.41
CA GLU A 30 25.11 3.21 -2.71
C GLU A 30 24.47 4.60 -2.61
N THR A 31 24.05 4.97 -1.41
CA THR A 31 23.51 6.30 -1.16
C THR A 31 24.67 7.28 -1.26
N SER A 32 24.81 7.90 -2.43
CA SER A 32 25.54 9.16 -2.56
C SER A 32 25.09 10.13 -1.46
N PRO A 33 26.02 10.77 -0.71
CA PRO A 33 25.67 11.65 0.38
C PRO A 33 25.23 13.00 -0.19
N GLY A 34 23.97 13.13 -0.58
CA GLY A 34 23.52 14.39 -1.19
C GLY A 34 22.14 14.34 -1.80
N ALA A 35 21.11 14.35 -0.95
CA ALA A 35 19.87 15.10 -1.14
C ALA A 35 18.90 14.65 -0.05
N ARG A 36 18.82 15.40 1.05
CA ARG A 36 17.58 15.42 1.83
C ARG A 36 16.53 16.01 0.89
N ALA A 37 15.82 15.15 0.16
CA ALA A 37 14.67 15.58 -0.60
C ALA A 37 13.72 16.29 0.37
N PRO A 38 13.30 17.54 0.11
CA PRO A 38 12.22 18.11 0.88
C PRO A 38 11.03 17.18 0.66
N VAL A 39 10.45 16.66 1.74
CA VAL A 39 9.17 15.98 1.69
C VAL A 39 8.16 17.03 1.26
N GLN A 40 7.99 17.22 -0.04
CA GLN A 40 6.84 17.91 -0.56
C GLN A 40 5.65 17.06 -0.11
N ARG A 41 4.98 17.50 0.96
CA ARG A 41 3.61 17.09 1.24
C ARG A 41 2.80 17.63 0.07
N GLY A 42 2.82 16.89 -1.03
CA GLY A 42 1.99 17.18 -2.18
C GLY A 42 0.56 17.33 -1.68
N ALA A 43 -0.08 18.42 -2.07
CA ALA A 43 -1.48 18.70 -1.82
C ALA A 43 -2.36 17.75 -2.65
N GLY A 44 -2.16 16.44 -2.46
CA GLY A 44 -3.06 15.43 -2.97
C GLY A 44 -4.39 15.53 -2.23
N PRO A 45 -5.50 15.09 -2.85
CA PRO A 45 -6.79 15.09 -2.20
C PRO A 45 -6.68 14.36 -0.85
N TYR A 46 -7.15 15.01 0.21
CA TYR A 46 -7.19 14.42 1.54
C TYR A 46 -8.08 13.18 1.50
N ILE A 47 -7.49 11.99 1.62
CA ILE A 47 -8.24 10.74 1.73
C ILE A 47 -8.59 10.55 3.21
N PRO A 48 -9.87 10.65 3.60
CA PRO A 48 -10.26 10.46 4.99
C PRO A 48 -9.99 9.01 5.39
N SER A 49 -9.58 8.81 6.64
CA SER A 49 -9.51 7.47 7.22
C SER A 49 -10.92 6.86 7.31
N ARG A 50 -11.02 5.53 7.33
CA ARG A 50 -12.30 4.83 7.50
C ARG A 50 -13.08 5.29 8.75
N GLY A 51 -12.37 5.66 9.82
CA GLY A 51 -12.98 6.20 11.05
C GLY A 51 -13.44 7.66 10.92
N ALA A 52 -12.83 8.45 10.04
CA ALA A 52 -13.29 9.78 9.70
C ALA A 52 -14.57 9.71 8.85
N GLN A 53 -14.61 8.82 7.84
CA GLN A 53 -15.81 8.60 7.03
C GLN A 53 -17.01 8.19 7.88
N ARG A 54 -16.85 7.20 8.77
CA ARG A 54 -17.92 6.75 9.68
C ARG A 54 -18.49 7.86 10.56
N ARG A 55 -17.64 8.80 10.99
CA ARG A 55 -18.08 9.95 11.79
C ARG A 55 -18.85 10.95 10.95
N ALA A 56 -18.39 11.21 9.73
CA ALA A 56 -19.10 12.07 8.78
C ALA A 56 -20.50 11.50 8.48
N ASP A 57 -20.61 10.20 8.18
CA ASP A 57 -21.88 9.54 7.90
C ASP A 57 -22.85 9.64 9.09
N ARG A 58 -22.35 9.41 10.32
CA ARG A 58 -23.16 9.54 11.54
C ARG A 58 -23.68 10.97 11.74
N MET A 59 -22.82 11.97 11.53
CA MET A 59 -23.22 13.37 11.68
C MET A 59 -24.23 13.79 10.61
N ALA A 60 -24.06 13.32 9.37
CA ALA A 60 -25.01 13.57 8.29
C ALA A 60 -26.41 13.02 8.63
N LEU A 61 -26.49 11.78 9.13
CA LEU A 61 -27.76 11.19 9.58
C LEU A 61 -28.39 11.99 10.73
N GLN A 62 -27.59 12.40 11.71
CA GLN A 62 -28.11 13.20 12.83
C GLN A 62 -28.60 14.58 12.38
N ALA A 63 -27.93 15.18 11.40
CA ALA A 63 -28.35 16.46 10.84
C ALA A 63 -29.69 16.34 10.10
N LEU A 64 -29.90 15.25 9.34
CA LEU A 64 -31.16 14.98 8.66
C LEU A 64 -32.31 14.81 9.64
N LEU A 65 -32.14 14.00 10.69
CA LEU A 65 -33.18 13.82 11.72
C LEU A 65 -33.55 15.15 12.38
N ARG A 66 -32.57 15.99 12.71
CA ARG A 66 -32.84 17.33 13.25
C ARG A 66 -33.54 18.25 12.26
N GLN A 67 -33.29 18.10 10.97
CA GLN A 67 -34.01 18.87 9.95
C GLN A 67 -35.47 18.42 9.84
N GLU A 68 -35.74 17.12 9.95
CA GLU A 68 -37.10 16.59 10.00
C GLU A 68 -37.86 17.16 11.21
N ASP A 69 -37.25 17.15 12.41
CA ASP A 69 -37.85 17.72 13.62
C ASP A 69 -38.17 19.22 13.52
N ILE A 70 -37.43 19.98 12.69
CA ILE A 70 -37.63 21.42 12.51
C ILE A 70 -38.71 21.73 11.46
N ASN A 71 -38.96 20.79 10.56
CA ASN A 71 -39.92 20.96 9.45
C ASN A 71 -41.34 20.44 9.80
N GLU A 72 -41.52 19.81 10.96
CA GLU A 72 -42.83 19.54 11.58
C GLU A 72 -43.33 20.72 12.42
#